data_AF-A0A7C7EB70-F1
#
_entry.id   AF-A0A7C7EB70-F1
#
_cell.length_a   1.000
_cell.length_b   1.000
_cell.length_c   1.000
_cell.angle_alpha   90.00
_cell.angle_beta   90.00
_cell.angle_gamma   90.00
#
_symmetry.space_group_name_H-M   'P 1'
#
loop_
_entity.id
_entity.type
_entity.pdbx_description
1 polymer ?
#
loop_
_entity_poly.entity_id
_entity_poly.type
_entity_poly.pdbx_seq_one_letter_code
_entity_poly.pdbx_strand_id
1 'polypeptide(L)'
;MLLIKLWNYLTGYVIIKIVGEYGERLLNHAASKNLYLWDVKRESRNELTAKINVRDFFKLARLAKKTRCRIYVLQRVGLFFIISKLKKRKAFLLGALLFIMAIYLMSSFIWNIEIKCSDDDLSTSVMKSLRQWGLKEGIFKYGLDKEYYLDKLLTEYNNVAWAELEIKGSKLTVELVKKQLPPELEENTPCDIIASKDGIIEEIIHFRGEALVKPGQTVSRGDVLITGKIILDGGQPKKQGEEGSNTLLVHARGIVKARVWYQKVVKVPLVKTKRTPTGNSKKSVIVQFQDHIFNLQWGDIPYTLYDKKLLKKLDILPKLAGGLKYNVVEYIEMEVTKEFLGIEEASREAEAELLLQLGDVSKDDKVTQKKIEFMLDSDEKAVIGSMIIEVVEDIGQKREIV
;
A
#
# COMPACT_ATOMS: atom_id res chain seq x y z
N MET A 1 48.31 -5.26 -8.95
CA MET A 1 48.34 -6.63 -8.38
C MET A 1 47.06 -7.45 -8.61
N LEU A 2 45.85 -6.86 -8.56
CA LEU A 2 44.58 -7.60 -8.74
C LEU A 2 44.37 -8.15 -10.16
N LEU A 3 44.70 -7.38 -11.20
CA LEU A 3 44.57 -7.80 -12.61
C LEU A 3 45.39 -9.06 -12.94
N ILE A 4 46.61 -9.17 -12.41
CA ILE A 4 47.48 -10.33 -12.62
C ILE A 4 46.94 -11.57 -11.89
N LYS A 5 46.39 -11.39 -10.67
CA LYS A 5 45.73 -12.46 -9.93
C LYS A 5 44.46 -12.95 -10.66
N LEU A 6 43.66 -12.03 -11.18
CA LEU A 6 42.45 -12.32 -11.94
C LEU A 6 42.77 -13.03 -13.27
N TRP A 7 43.79 -12.55 -13.99
CA TRP A 7 44.27 -13.15 -15.23
C TRP A 7 44.79 -14.57 -14.99
N ASN A 8 45.60 -14.78 -13.94
CA ASN A 8 46.08 -16.10 -13.55
C ASN A 8 44.94 -17.05 -13.13
N TYR A 9 43.86 -16.51 -12.53
CA TYR A 9 42.66 -17.29 -12.20
C TYR A 9 41.84 -17.70 -13.44
N LEU A 10 41.74 -16.79 -14.43
CA LEU A 10 41.11 -17.04 -15.73
C LEU A 10 41.87 -18.08 -16.56
N THR A 11 43.19 -17.94 -16.68
CA THR A 11 44.04 -18.90 -17.45
C THR A 11 44.27 -20.22 -16.71
N GLY A 12 44.05 -20.23 -15.39
CA GLY A 12 44.38 -21.34 -14.50
C GLY A 12 45.84 -21.37 -14.08
N TYR A 13 46.09 -21.86 -12.87
CA TYR A 13 47.43 -22.11 -12.33
C TYR A 13 47.49 -23.40 -11.53
N VAL A 14 48.70 -23.88 -11.29
CA VAL A 14 48.97 -25.12 -10.58
C VAL A 14 49.87 -24.80 -9.39
N ILE A 15 49.53 -25.38 -8.23
CA ILE A 15 50.40 -25.36 -7.05
C ILE A 15 51.29 -26.59 -7.14
N ILE A 16 52.60 -26.35 -7.15
CA ILE A 16 53.61 -27.38 -7.32
C ILE A 16 54.47 -27.51 -6.06
N LYS A 17 54.85 -28.73 -5.73
CA LYS A 17 55.88 -29.08 -4.76
C LYS A 17 57.12 -29.54 -5.52
N ILE A 18 58.24 -28.89 -5.28
CA ILE A 18 59.54 -29.18 -5.87
C ILE A 18 60.39 -29.86 -4.79
N VAL A 19 60.87 -31.06 -5.06
CA VAL A 19 61.72 -31.85 -4.15
C VAL A 19 63.07 -32.10 -4.82
N GLY A 20 64.15 -31.69 -4.17
CA GLY A 20 65.52 -31.91 -4.64
C GLY A 20 66.55 -31.02 -3.96
N GLU A 21 67.81 -31.46 -3.96
CA GLU A 21 68.93 -30.74 -3.34
C GLU A 21 69.26 -29.41 -4.04
N TYR A 22 68.93 -29.29 -5.33
CA TYR A 22 69.25 -28.13 -6.17
C TYR A 22 68.01 -27.29 -6.54
N GLY A 23 67.08 -27.13 -5.60
CA GLY A 23 65.85 -26.37 -5.80
C GLY A 23 66.07 -24.91 -6.24
N GLU A 24 67.06 -24.24 -5.66
CA GLU A 24 67.43 -22.85 -5.98
C GLU A 24 67.95 -22.70 -7.42
N ARG A 25 68.72 -23.69 -7.89
CA ARG A 25 69.20 -23.73 -9.28
C ARG A 25 68.05 -23.88 -10.28
N LEU A 26 67.02 -24.64 -9.94
CA LEU A 26 65.81 -24.75 -10.77
C LEU A 26 65.03 -23.42 -10.82
N LEU A 27 64.91 -22.70 -9.70
CA LEU A 27 64.26 -21.39 -9.66
C LEU A 27 65.00 -20.38 -10.54
N ASN A 28 66.33 -20.35 -10.47
CA ASN A 28 67.16 -19.46 -11.29
C ASN A 28 67.06 -19.80 -12.79
N HIS A 29 67.04 -21.09 -13.14
CA HIS A 29 66.81 -21.52 -14.53
C HIS A 29 65.39 -21.26 -15.03
N ALA A 30 64.39 -21.27 -14.14
CA ALA A 30 63.03 -20.92 -14.49
C ALA A 30 62.91 -19.41 -14.75
N ALA A 31 63.51 -18.58 -13.89
CA ALA A 31 63.56 -17.13 -14.06
C ALA A 31 64.27 -16.73 -15.37
N SER A 32 65.41 -17.35 -15.71
CA SER A 32 66.14 -17.04 -16.94
C SER A 32 65.41 -17.46 -18.23
N LYS A 33 64.38 -18.32 -18.12
CA LYS A 33 63.50 -18.71 -19.24
C LYS A 33 62.14 -18.01 -19.21
N ASN A 34 62.00 -16.92 -18.46
CA ASN A 34 60.76 -16.17 -18.28
C ASN A 34 59.58 -17.04 -17.78
N LEU A 35 59.86 -18.08 -17.00
CA LEU A 35 58.83 -18.87 -16.33
C LEU A 35 58.51 -18.21 -14.99
N TYR A 36 57.38 -17.49 -14.95
CA TYR A 36 56.96 -16.76 -13.77
C TYR A 36 56.42 -17.72 -12.70
N LEU A 37 57.18 -17.85 -11.62
CA LEU A 37 56.82 -18.57 -10.40
C LEU A 37 56.47 -17.52 -9.32
N TRP A 38 55.33 -17.67 -8.67
CA TRP A 38 54.91 -16.76 -7.60
C TRP A 38 54.54 -17.53 -6.33
N ASP A 39 54.53 -16.83 -5.20
CA ASP A 39 54.22 -17.39 -3.88
C ASP A 39 55.12 -18.60 -3.55
N VAL A 40 56.44 -18.40 -3.73
CA VAL A 40 57.45 -19.42 -3.45
C VAL A 40 57.66 -19.49 -1.93
N LYS A 41 57.47 -20.66 -1.35
CA LYS A 41 57.69 -20.93 0.07
C LYS A 41 58.63 -22.11 0.24
N ARG A 42 59.51 -22.03 1.25
CA ARG A 42 60.44 -23.11 1.60
C ARG A 42 59.88 -23.87 2.79
N GLU A 43 59.52 -25.13 2.56
CA GLU A 43 58.95 -26.01 3.59
C GLU A 43 60.07 -26.79 4.31
N SER A 44 61.17 -27.09 3.63
CA SER A 44 62.34 -27.81 4.19
C SER A 44 63.61 -27.54 3.39
N ARG A 45 64.77 -28.07 3.83
CA ARG A 45 66.06 -27.87 3.13
C ARG A 45 66.00 -28.29 1.66
N ASN A 46 65.26 -29.35 1.36
CA ASN A 46 65.13 -29.95 0.02
C ASN A 46 63.69 -29.85 -0.55
N GLU A 47 62.80 -29.06 0.06
CA GLU A 47 61.40 -28.94 -0.36
C GLU A 47 60.94 -27.49 -0.52
N LEU A 48 60.40 -27.16 -1.69
CA LEU A 48 59.87 -25.85 -2.05
C LEU A 48 58.45 -25.99 -2.60
N THR A 49 57.57 -25.06 -2.26
CA THR A 49 56.25 -24.91 -2.87
C THR A 49 56.20 -23.63 -3.69
N ALA A 50 55.57 -23.69 -4.87
CA ALA A 50 55.43 -22.52 -5.74
C ALA A 50 54.15 -22.62 -6.57
N LYS A 51 53.69 -21.49 -7.11
CA LYS A 51 52.57 -21.42 -8.05
C LYS A 51 53.09 -21.08 -9.44
N ILE A 52 52.57 -21.79 -10.46
CA ILE A 52 52.92 -21.57 -11.88
C ILE A 52 51.68 -21.64 -12.77
N ASN A 53 51.68 -20.90 -13.87
CA ASN A 53 50.62 -20.98 -14.88
C ASN A 53 50.58 -22.37 -15.54
N VAL A 54 49.39 -22.87 -15.88
CA VAL A 54 49.18 -24.19 -16.50
C VAL A 54 49.96 -24.32 -17.80
N ARG A 55 50.04 -23.25 -18.61
CA ARG A 55 50.76 -23.25 -19.90
C ARG A 55 52.26 -23.48 -19.73
N ASP A 56 52.82 -22.99 -18.63
CA ASP A 56 54.26 -22.99 -18.37
C ASP A 56 54.71 -24.17 -17.51
N PHE A 57 53.77 -24.87 -16.86
CA PHE A 57 54.04 -26.09 -16.10
C PHE A 57 54.81 -27.15 -16.90
N PHE A 58 54.41 -27.41 -18.15
CA PHE A 58 55.09 -28.41 -18.98
C PHE A 58 56.54 -28.01 -19.34
N LYS A 59 56.82 -26.71 -19.47
CA LYS A 59 58.17 -26.21 -19.71
C LYS A 59 59.02 -26.36 -18.44
N LEU A 60 58.47 -26.05 -17.28
CA LEU A 60 59.13 -26.23 -15.99
C LEU A 60 59.43 -27.72 -15.71
N ALA A 61 58.50 -28.63 -16.02
CA ALA A 61 58.69 -30.07 -15.85
C ALA A 61 59.87 -30.61 -16.68
N ARG A 62 60.11 -30.06 -17.88
CA ARG A 62 61.29 -30.40 -18.69
C ARG A 62 62.59 -29.87 -18.07
N LEU A 63 62.57 -28.70 -17.42
CA LEU A 63 63.73 -28.13 -16.74
C LEU A 63 64.09 -28.91 -15.48
N ALA A 64 63.10 -29.33 -14.70
CA ALA A 64 63.32 -30.08 -13.47
C ALA A 64 64.05 -31.42 -13.70
N LYS A 65 63.78 -32.08 -14.83
CA LYS A 65 64.52 -33.28 -15.24
C LYS A 65 66.02 -33.01 -15.43
N LYS A 66 66.40 -31.82 -15.93
CA LYS A 66 67.81 -31.45 -16.13
C LYS A 66 68.52 -31.10 -14.83
N THR A 67 67.81 -30.59 -13.84
CA THR A 67 68.36 -30.19 -12.53
C THR A 67 68.21 -31.27 -11.45
N ARG A 68 67.89 -32.52 -11.83
CA ARG A 68 67.64 -33.65 -10.91
C ARG A 68 66.61 -33.34 -9.81
N CYS A 69 65.63 -32.48 -10.11
CA CYS A 69 64.55 -32.12 -9.19
C CYS A 69 63.25 -32.86 -9.59
N ARG A 70 62.46 -33.29 -8.61
CA ARG A 70 61.14 -33.88 -8.82
C ARG A 70 60.06 -32.82 -8.57
N ILE A 71 59.09 -32.73 -9.47
CA ILE A 71 57.93 -31.83 -9.34
C ILE A 71 56.68 -32.66 -9.13
N TYR A 72 55.94 -32.35 -8.07
CA TYR A 72 54.64 -32.90 -7.76
C TYR A 72 53.57 -31.81 -7.87
N VAL A 73 52.43 -32.14 -8.47
CA VAL A 73 51.28 -31.23 -8.53
C VAL A 73 50.43 -31.45 -7.29
N LEU A 74 50.36 -30.46 -6.42
CA LEU A 74 49.53 -30.51 -5.21
C LEU A 74 48.08 -30.16 -5.52
N GLN A 75 47.84 -29.09 -6.28
CA GLN A 75 46.49 -28.62 -6.56
C GLN A 75 46.40 -27.95 -7.94
N ARG A 76 45.27 -28.15 -8.62
CA ARG A 76 44.91 -27.47 -9.88
C ARG A 76 43.82 -26.45 -9.59
N VAL A 77 44.08 -25.17 -9.85
CA VAL A 77 43.17 -24.08 -9.47
C VAL A 77 42.88 -23.16 -10.67
N GLY A 78 41.62 -22.74 -10.82
CA GLY A 78 41.19 -21.72 -11.79
C GLY A 78 40.08 -22.14 -12.74
N LEU A 79 39.48 -21.14 -13.39
CA LEU A 79 38.32 -21.27 -14.29
C LEU A 79 38.61 -22.15 -15.50
N PHE A 80 39.84 -22.12 -16.04
CA PHE A 80 40.25 -22.97 -17.16
C PHE A 80 40.04 -24.48 -16.89
N PHE A 81 40.30 -24.95 -15.67
CA PHE A 81 40.10 -26.36 -15.30
C PHE A 81 38.62 -26.74 -15.14
N ILE A 82 37.79 -25.77 -14.77
CA ILE A 82 36.33 -25.94 -14.69
C ILE A 82 35.76 -25.97 -16.12
N ILE A 83 36.04 -24.95 -16.93
CA ILE A 83 35.54 -24.83 -18.31
C ILE A 83 36.01 -26.00 -19.19
N SER A 84 37.25 -26.48 -19.04
CA SER A 84 37.76 -27.64 -19.80
C SER A 84 37.06 -28.96 -19.44
N LYS A 85 36.64 -29.13 -18.18
CA LYS A 85 35.79 -30.26 -17.77
C LYS A 85 34.37 -30.12 -18.32
N LEU A 86 33.82 -28.91 -18.34
CA LEU A 86 32.49 -28.60 -18.88
C LEU A 86 32.43 -28.74 -20.42
N LYS A 87 33.49 -28.39 -21.16
CA LYS A 87 33.58 -28.56 -22.62
C LYS A 87 33.48 -30.02 -23.09
N LYS A 88 33.88 -30.99 -22.25
CA LYS A 88 33.68 -32.42 -22.56
C LYS A 88 32.20 -32.84 -22.50
N ARG A 89 31.35 -32.02 -21.86
CA ARG A 89 29.91 -32.24 -21.75
C ARG A 89 29.18 -31.32 -22.73
N LYS A 90 29.20 -31.66 -24.02
CA LYS A 90 28.54 -30.89 -25.11
C LYS A 90 27.07 -30.59 -24.81
N ALA A 91 26.37 -31.51 -24.14
CA ALA A 91 24.98 -31.33 -23.70
C ALA A 91 24.80 -30.10 -22.78
N PHE A 92 25.77 -29.79 -21.92
CA PHE A 92 25.68 -28.63 -21.03
C PHE A 92 25.82 -27.31 -21.79
N LEU A 93 26.70 -27.25 -22.79
CA LEU A 93 26.83 -26.06 -23.66
C LEU A 93 25.58 -25.86 -24.51
N LEU A 94 25.02 -26.93 -25.08
CA LEU A 94 23.77 -26.86 -25.82
C LEU A 94 22.61 -26.43 -24.91
N GLY A 95 22.53 -26.98 -23.70
CA GLY A 95 21.54 -26.58 -22.70
C GLY A 95 21.66 -25.11 -22.31
N ALA A 96 22.88 -24.60 -22.12
CA ALA A 96 23.11 -23.18 -21.83
C ALA A 96 22.67 -22.27 -22.99
N LEU A 97 22.97 -22.66 -24.23
CA LEU A 97 22.53 -21.91 -25.42
C LEU A 97 21.00 -21.92 -25.55
N LEU A 98 20.36 -23.08 -25.40
CA LEU A 98 18.91 -23.23 -25.40
C LEU A 98 18.25 -22.44 -24.27
N PHE A 99 18.86 -22.41 -23.09
CA PHE A 99 18.38 -21.63 -21.96
C PHE A 99 18.38 -20.12 -22.25
N ILE A 100 19.47 -19.62 -22.84
CA ILE A 100 19.55 -18.21 -23.27
C ILE A 100 18.47 -17.93 -24.32
N MET A 101 18.34 -18.80 -25.33
CA MET A 101 17.31 -18.66 -26.36
C MET A 101 15.89 -18.67 -25.76
N ALA A 102 15.63 -19.55 -24.79
CA ALA A 102 14.36 -19.63 -24.08
C ALA A 102 14.06 -18.35 -23.30
N ILE A 103 15.06 -17.72 -22.66
CA ILE A 103 14.89 -16.42 -22.00
C ILE A 103 14.48 -15.34 -23.01
N TYR A 104 15.14 -15.27 -24.16
CA TYR A 104 14.78 -14.30 -25.21
C TYR A 104 13.38 -14.53 -25.77
N LEU A 105 13.00 -15.80 -25.96
CA LEU A 105 11.65 -16.16 -26.37
C LEU A 105 10.63 -15.73 -25.31
N MET A 106 10.83 -16.10 -24.04
CA MET A 106 9.94 -15.70 -22.95
C MET A 106 9.85 -14.17 -22.77
N SER A 107 10.94 -13.44 -23.01
CA SER A 107 10.96 -11.96 -22.96
C SER A 107 10.27 -11.29 -24.17
N SER A 108 9.95 -12.06 -25.21
CA SER A 108 9.25 -11.56 -26.39
C SER A 108 7.73 -11.66 -26.28
N PHE A 109 7.22 -12.32 -25.25
CA PHE A 109 5.78 -12.46 -24.99
C PHE A 109 5.29 -11.52 -23.87
N ILE A 110 4.03 -11.11 -23.97
CA ILE A 110 3.33 -10.37 -22.93
C ILE A 110 2.72 -11.39 -21.96
N TRP A 111 3.23 -11.43 -20.72
CA TRP A 111 2.74 -12.36 -19.70
C TRP A 111 1.68 -11.76 -18.78
N ASN A 112 1.69 -10.44 -18.65
CA ASN A 112 0.78 -9.72 -17.77
C ASN A 112 0.24 -8.48 -18.45
N ILE A 113 -1.06 -8.27 -18.33
CA ILE A 113 -1.78 -7.09 -18.82
C ILE A 113 -2.36 -6.40 -17.58
N GLU A 114 -1.90 -5.19 -17.32
CA GLU A 114 -2.38 -4.36 -16.22
C GLU A 114 -3.18 -3.18 -16.80
N ILE A 115 -4.37 -2.95 -16.25
CA ILE A 115 -5.20 -1.81 -16.60
C ILE A 115 -5.18 -0.85 -15.42
N LYS A 116 -4.75 0.39 -15.67
CA LYS A 116 -4.81 1.47 -14.68
C LYS A 116 -5.97 2.38 -15.03
N CYS A 117 -6.99 2.36 -14.18
CA CYS A 117 -8.10 3.28 -14.23
C CYS A 117 -8.56 3.59 -12.81
N SER A 118 -9.15 4.77 -12.60
CA SER A 118 -9.77 5.13 -11.31
C SER A 118 -11.12 4.45 -11.08
N ASP A 119 -11.69 3.83 -12.11
CA ASP A 119 -13.01 3.19 -12.11
C ASP A 119 -12.86 1.68 -12.35
N ASP A 120 -13.17 0.87 -11.32
CA ASP A 120 -13.00 -0.58 -11.33
C ASP A 120 -13.94 -1.26 -12.34
N ASP A 121 -15.16 -0.75 -12.53
CA ASP A 121 -16.14 -1.32 -13.46
C ASP A 121 -15.70 -1.12 -14.91
N LEU A 122 -15.12 0.04 -15.21
CA LEU A 122 -14.54 0.32 -16.52
C LEU A 122 -13.32 -0.57 -16.78
N SER A 123 -12.45 -0.75 -15.78
CA SER A 123 -11.26 -1.60 -15.91
C SER A 123 -11.60 -3.06 -16.24
N THR A 124 -12.61 -3.63 -15.59
CA THR A 124 -13.02 -5.02 -15.82
C THR A 124 -13.68 -5.21 -17.18
N SER A 125 -14.47 -4.22 -17.62
CA SER A 125 -15.10 -4.20 -18.93
C SER A 125 -14.05 -4.13 -20.04
N VAL A 126 -13.10 -3.21 -19.93
CA VAL A 126 -12.01 -3.07 -20.90
C VAL A 126 -11.13 -4.31 -20.96
N MET A 127 -10.83 -4.95 -19.81
CA MET A 127 -10.10 -6.22 -19.80
C MET A 127 -10.79 -7.31 -20.62
N LYS A 128 -12.12 -7.39 -20.52
CA LYS A 128 -12.91 -8.37 -21.29
C LYS A 128 -12.87 -8.04 -22.78
N SER A 129 -13.08 -6.78 -23.17
CA SER A 129 -13.04 -6.38 -24.58
C SER A 129 -11.66 -6.56 -25.22
N LEU A 130 -10.58 -6.21 -24.50
CA LEU A 130 -9.21 -6.47 -24.97
C LEU A 130 -8.98 -7.96 -25.25
N ARG A 131 -9.39 -8.83 -24.32
CA ARG A 131 -9.29 -10.29 -24.51
C ARG A 131 -10.12 -10.79 -25.69
N GLN A 132 -11.32 -10.24 -25.91
CA GLN A 132 -12.18 -10.57 -27.06
C GLN A 132 -11.57 -10.16 -28.39
N TRP A 133 -10.90 -9.01 -28.45
CA TRP A 133 -10.19 -8.55 -29.65
C TRP A 133 -8.88 -9.29 -29.88
N GLY A 134 -8.55 -10.24 -29.01
CA GLY A 134 -7.38 -11.07 -29.15
C GLY A 134 -6.14 -10.50 -28.49
N LEU A 135 -6.26 -9.48 -27.63
CA LEU A 135 -5.20 -8.95 -26.77
C LEU A 135 -5.29 -9.62 -25.38
N LYS A 136 -4.54 -10.70 -25.21
CA LYS A 136 -4.51 -11.61 -24.05
C LYS A 136 -3.07 -11.97 -23.68
N GLU A 137 -2.92 -12.62 -22.55
CA GLU A 137 -1.65 -13.15 -22.07
C GLU A 137 -1.10 -14.20 -23.06
N GLY A 138 0.21 -14.14 -23.34
CA GLY A 138 0.91 -15.02 -24.28
C GLY A 138 1.06 -14.49 -25.70
N ILE A 139 0.76 -13.21 -25.96
CA ILE A 139 0.90 -12.62 -27.30
C ILE A 139 2.32 -12.14 -27.57
N PHE A 140 2.73 -12.29 -28.81
CA PHE A 140 4.01 -11.80 -29.31
C PHE A 140 4.02 -10.27 -29.41
N LYS A 141 4.90 -9.63 -28.63
CA LYS A 141 4.88 -8.16 -28.43
C LYS A 141 5.14 -7.34 -29.70
N TYR A 142 5.89 -7.88 -30.67
CA TYR A 142 6.28 -7.15 -31.88
C TYR A 142 5.22 -7.21 -32.99
N GLY A 143 4.23 -8.08 -32.88
CA GLY A 143 3.11 -8.17 -33.83
C GLY A 143 1.88 -7.36 -33.39
N LEU A 144 2.00 -6.58 -32.32
CA LEU A 144 0.87 -5.87 -31.70
C LEU A 144 0.80 -4.45 -32.26
N ASP A 145 -0.26 -4.16 -33.00
CA ASP A 145 -0.58 -2.83 -33.50
C ASP A 145 -1.25 -2.00 -32.39
N LYS A 146 -0.48 -1.13 -31.74
CA LYS A 146 -0.97 -0.32 -30.62
C LYS A 146 -2.03 0.68 -31.04
N GLU A 147 -1.89 1.28 -32.23
CA GLU A 147 -2.80 2.32 -32.72
C GLU A 147 -4.18 1.70 -32.97
N TYR A 148 -4.21 0.51 -33.58
CA TYR A 148 -5.46 -0.23 -33.77
C TYR A 148 -6.23 -0.46 -32.47
N TYR A 149 -5.56 -0.89 -31.39
CA TYR A 149 -6.23 -1.13 -30.10
C TYR A 149 -6.63 0.18 -29.40
N LEU A 150 -5.85 1.24 -29.53
CA LEU A 150 -6.19 2.56 -29.00
C LEU A 150 -7.45 3.12 -29.66
N ASP A 151 -7.52 3.11 -30.99
CA ASP A 151 -8.68 3.61 -31.74
C ASP A 151 -9.94 2.82 -31.40
N LYS A 152 -9.80 1.50 -31.27
CA LYS A 152 -10.92 0.61 -30.92
C LYS A 152 -11.42 0.84 -29.49
N LEU A 153 -10.51 1.08 -28.53
CA LEU A 153 -10.87 1.46 -27.17
C LEU A 153 -11.65 2.78 -27.13
N LEU A 154 -11.16 3.79 -27.84
CA LEU A 154 -11.81 5.11 -27.89
C LEU A 154 -13.17 5.09 -28.62
N THR A 155 -13.33 4.18 -29.58
CA THR A 155 -14.59 4.01 -30.33
C THR A 155 -15.65 3.26 -29.53
N GLU A 156 -15.27 2.19 -28.82
CA GLU A 156 -16.24 1.38 -28.06
C GLU A 156 -16.63 2.02 -26.72
N TYR A 157 -15.71 2.79 -26.11
CA TYR A 157 -15.92 3.43 -24.83
C TYR A 157 -15.98 4.96 -24.95
N ASN A 158 -17.18 5.47 -25.26
CA ASN A 158 -17.45 6.92 -25.37
C ASN A 158 -17.14 7.71 -24.07
N ASN A 159 -17.12 7.03 -22.92
CA ASN A 159 -16.82 7.59 -21.60
C ASN A 159 -15.31 7.65 -21.27
N VAL A 160 -14.42 7.23 -22.17
CA VAL A 160 -12.96 7.37 -22.02
C VAL A 160 -12.49 8.68 -22.68
N ALA A 161 -11.73 9.48 -21.94
CA ALA A 161 -11.19 10.76 -22.40
C ALA A 161 -9.89 10.56 -23.18
N TRP A 162 -9.06 9.64 -22.70
CA TRP A 162 -7.75 9.34 -23.23
C TRP A 162 -7.33 7.93 -22.80
N ALA A 163 -6.59 7.26 -23.67
CA ALA A 163 -6.05 5.92 -23.45
C ALA A 163 -4.59 5.86 -23.92
N GLU A 164 -3.75 5.10 -23.21
CA GLU A 164 -2.38 4.81 -23.62
C GLU A 164 -2.03 3.33 -23.43
N LEU A 165 -1.27 2.78 -24.39
CA LEU A 165 -0.76 1.41 -24.37
C LEU A 165 0.78 1.39 -24.30
N GLU A 166 1.30 1.03 -23.13
CA GLU A 166 2.74 0.97 -22.87
C GLU A 166 3.21 -0.47 -22.65
N ILE A 167 4.26 -0.90 -23.36
CA ILE A 167 4.88 -2.22 -23.17
C ILE A 167 6.21 -2.04 -22.45
N LYS A 168 6.30 -2.52 -21.21
CA LYS A 168 7.53 -2.54 -20.40
C LYS A 168 7.99 -3.97 -20.18
N GLY A 169 9.02 -4.39 -20.92
CA GLY A 169 9.54 -5.76 -20.86
C GLY A 169 8.52 -6.77 -21.38
N SER A 170 7.96 -7.59 -20.48
CA SER A 170 6.91 -8.57 -20.74
C SER A 170 5.55 -8.19 -20.15
N LYS A 171 5.39 -6.94 -19.70
CA LYS A 171 4.14 -6.39 -19.17
C LYS A 171 3.56 -5.37 -20.14
N LEU A 172 2.28 -5.49 -20.45
CA LEU A 172 1.50 -4.46 -21.12
C LEU A 172 0.71 -3.68 -20.06
N THR A 173 0.84 -2.36 -20.09
CA THR A 173 0.08 -1.45 -19.23
C THR A 173 -0.87 -0.65 -20.12
N VAL A 174 -2.15 -0.66 -19.76
CA VAL A 174 -3.18 0.14 -20.42
C VAL A 174 -3.64 1.19 -19.43
N GLU A 175 -3.33 2.45 -19.70
CA GLU A 175 -3.76 3.57 -18.87
C GLU A 175 -5.00 4.20 -19.47
N LEU A 176 -6.05 4.39 -18.66
CA LEU A 176 -7.34 4.90 -19.09
C LEU A 176 -7.77 6.05 -18.18
N VAL A 177 -8.07 7.19 -18.78
CA VAL A 177 -8.64 8.34 -18.08
C VAL A 177 -10.10 8.48 -18.48
N LYS A 178 -11.00 8.40 -17.51
CA LYS A 178 -12.44 8.59 -17.71
C LYS A 178 -12.75 10.05 -18.02
N LYS A 179 -13.69 10.30 -18.94
CA LYS A 179 -14.26 11.64 -19.14
C LYS A 179 -14.99 12.04 -17.87
N GLN A 180 -14.63 13.20 -17.33
CA GLN A 180 -15.48 13.91 -16.39
C GLN A 180 -16.58 14.58 -17.21
N LEU A 181 -17.67 13.84 -17.44
CA LEU A 181 -18.89 14.44 -17.94
C LEU A 181 -19.42 15.38 -16.85
N PRO A 182 -19.87 16.61 -17.19
CA PRO A 182 -20.67 17.39 -16.25
C PRO A 182 -21.83 16.50 -15.76
N PRO A 183 -22.27 16.63 -14.50
CA PRO A 183 -23.37 15.82 -13.97
C PRO A 183 -24.55 15.88 -14.95
N GLU A 184 -25.04 14.71 -15.34
CA GLU A 184 -26.13 14.58 -16.31
C GLU A 184 -27.30 15.50 -15.92
N LEU A 185 -27.82 16.24 -16.90
CA LEU A 185 -29.03 17.04 -16.77
C LEU A 185 -30.24 16.11 -16.62
N GLU A 186 -30.41 15.48 -15.46
CA GLU A 186 -31.63 14.74 -15.09
C GLU A 186 -32.70 15.62 -14.40
N GLU A 187 -32.55 16.94 -14.41
CA GLU A 187 -33.45 17.82 -13.65
C GLU A 187 -34.68 18.28 -14.47
N ASN A 188 -35.53 17.32 -14.87
CA ASN A 188 -36.89 17.62 -15.36
C ASN A 188 -37.99 17.17 -14.40
N THR A 189 -37.68 16.47 -13.30
CA THR A 189 -38.66 16.19 -12.25
C THR A 189 -38.97 17.48 -11.48
N PRO A 190 -40.24 17.87 -11.33
CA PRO A 190 -40.60 19.00 -10.48
C PRO A 190 -40.17 18.72 -9.04
N CYS A 191 -39.39 19.64 -8.48
CA CYS A 191 -38.83 19.53 -7.14
C CYS A 191 -38.97 20.86 -6.40
N ASP A 192 -39.21 20.79 -5.10
CA ASP A 192 -39.05 21.88 -4.15
C ASP A 192 -37.64 21.85 -3.56
N ILE A 193 -37.16 22.98 -3.05
CA ILE A 193 -36.01 23.06 -2.15
C ILE A 193 -36.53 23.22 -0.73
N ILE A 194 -36.21 22.26 0.14
CA ILE A 194 -36.56 22.24 1.56
C ILE A 194 -35.35 22.51 2.44
N ALA A 195 -35.60 22.94 3.68
CA ALA A 195 -34.56 23.10 4.69
C ALA A 195 -34.04 21.75 5.19
N SER A 196 -32.74 21.52 5.06
CA SER A 196 -32.06 20.34 5.61
C SER A 196 -31.88 20.43 7.14
N LYS A 197 -31.85 21.64 7.69
CA LYS A 197 -31.59 21.95 9.12
C LYS A 197 -32.40 23.16 9.56
N ASP A 198 -32.58 23.27 10.88
CA ASP A 198 -33.16 24.46 11.50
C ASP A 198 -32.16 25.62 11.43
N GLY A 199 -32.65 26.84 11.19
CA GLY A 199 -31.78 28.00 11.10
C GLY A 199 -32.50 29.32 10.83
N ILE A 200 -31.74 30.41 10.80
CA ILE A 200 -32.23 31.73 10.38
C ILE A 200 -31.66 32.05 9.01
N ILE A 201 -32.53 32.36 8.05
CA ILE A 201 -32.12 32.70 6.70
C ILE A 201 -31.28 33.99 6.68
N GLU A 202 -30.09 33.92 6.10
CA GLU A 202 -29.23 35.09 5.85
C GLU A 202 -29.39 35.59 4.41
N GLU A 203 -29.34 34.67 3.45
CA GLU A 203 -29.33 35.01 2.02
C GLU A 203 -30.09 33.95 1.22
N ILE A 204 -30.95 34.40 0.30
CA ILE A 204 -31.66 33.52 -0.64
C ILE A 204 -31.40 34.02 -2.05
N ILE A 205 -30.88 33.13 -2.90
CA ILE A 205 -30.72 33.35 -4.33
C ILE A 205 -31.48 32.24 -5.05
N HIS A 206 -32.60 32.55 -5.68
CA HIS A 206 -33.37 31.58 -6.46
C HIS A 206 -33.20 31.83 -7.96
N PHE A 207 -32.90 30.77 -8.72
CA PHE A 207 -32.74 30.78 -10.18
C PHE A 207 -33.99 30.27 -10.90
N ARG A 208 -34.67 29.27 -10.33
CA ARG A 208 -35.94 28.70 -10.83
C ARG A 208 -36.84 28.35 -9.65
N GLY A 209 -38.14 28.59 -9.80
CA GLY A 209 -39.11 28.47 -8.71
C GLY A 209 -39.31 29.79 -7.96
N GLU A 210 -40.19 29.75 -6.97
CA GLU A 210 -40.58 30.91 -6.17
C GLU A 210 -40.09 30.74 -4.73
N ALA A 211 -39.40 31.74 -4.19
CA ALA A 211 -38.93 31.71 -2.80
C ALA A 211 -40.09 31.99 -1.84
N LEU A 212 -40.34 31.06 -0.90
CA LEU A 212 -41.40 31.19 0.11
C LEU A 212 -40.91 31.82 1.42
N VAL A 213 -39.59 31.97 1.57
CA VAL A 213 -38.94 32.50 2.75
C VAL A 213 -38.21 33.81 2.46
N LYS A 214 -37.92 34.60 3.50
CA LYS A 214 -37.19 35.88 3.40
C LYS A 214 -35.96 35.90 4.32
N PRO A 215 -34.92 36.70 4.01
CA PRO A 215 -33.83 36.96 4.95
C PRO A 215 -34.36 37.42 6.31
N GLY A 216 -33.81 36.88 7.39
CA GLY A 216 -34.24 37.10 8.77
C GLY A 216 -35.35 36.15 9.27
N GLN A 217 -35.92 35.30 8.41
CA GLN A 217 -36.94 34.34 8.81
C GLN A 217 -36.31 33.09 9.44
N THR A 218 -36.91 32.58 10.52
CA THR A 218 -36.56 31.28 11.10
C THR A 218 -37.25 30.16 10.34
N VAL A 219 -36.50 29.13 9.99
CA VAL A 219 -36.99 27.92 9.31
C VAL A 219 -36.62 26.68 10.11
N SER A 220 -37.48 25.67 10.05
CA SER A 220 -37.26 24.36 10.63
C SER A 220 -36.93 23.35 9.53
N ARG A 221 -36.25 22.27 9.88
CA ARG A 221 -35.92 21.16 8.99
C ARG A 221 -37.20 20.60 8.36
N GLY A 222 -37.23 20.60 7.04
CA GLY A 222 -38.37 20.14 6.23
C GLY A 222 -39.24 21.26 5.66
N ASP A 223 -39.07 22.50 6.11
CA ASP A 223 -39.80 23.66 5.58
C ASP A 223 -39.44 23.90 4.12
N VAL A 224 -40.43 24.31 3.31
CA VAL A 224 -40.21 24.63 1.89
C VAL A 224 -39.60 26.02 1.77
N LEU A 225 -38.38 26.07 1.23
CA LEU A 225 -37.63 27.32 1.05
C LEU A 225 -37.93 27.93 -0.33
N ILE A 226 -37.85 27.11 -1.38
CA ILE A 226 -38.17 27.49 -2.75
C ILE A 226 -39.12 26.45 -3.31
N THR A 227 -40.31 26.87 -3.75
CA THR A 227 -41.26 25.96 -4.35
C THR A 227 -41.08 25.85 -5.86
N GLY A 228 -41.25 24.63 -6.38
CA GLY A 228 -41.39 24.36 -7.79
C GLY A 228 -42.81 24.59 -8.32
N LYS A 229 -43.78 24.96 -7.48
CA LYS A 229 -45.17 25.26 -7.89
C LYS A 229 -45.34 26.77 -8.07
N ILE A 230 -45.35 27.24 -9.31
CA ILE A 230 -45.55 28.66 -9.63
C ILE A 230 -47.04 28.88 -9.93
N ILE A 231 -47.69 29.76 -9.16
CA ILE A 231 -49.08 30.17 -9.41
C ILE A 231 -49.06 31.37 -10.35
N LEU A 232 -49.65 31.24 -11.54
CA LEU A 232 -49.75 32.33 -12.50
C LEU A 232 -50.94 33.23 -12.15
N ASP A 233 -50.73 34.21 -11.28
CA ASP A 233 -51.73 35.22 -10.95
C ASP A 233 -51.69 36.40 -11.95
N GLY A 234 -52.57 36.32 -12.97
CA GLY A 234 -53.16 37.50 -13.61
C GLY A 234 -52.84 37.74 -15.09
N GLY A 235 -53.88 37.69 -15.95
CA GLY A 235 -53.95 38.60 -17.10
C GLY A 235 -54.66 38.15 -18.38
N GLN A 236 -54.98 36.86 -18.58
CA GLN A 236 -55.64 36.43 -19.83
C GLN A 236 -57.04 35.84 -19.56
N PRO A 237 -58.09 36.32 -20.26
CA PRO A 237 -59.43 35.81 -20.08
C PRO A 237 -59.52 34.35 -20.51
N LYS A 238 -60.10 33.53 -19.63
CA LYS A 238 -60.36 32.10 -19.83
C LYS A 238 -61.09 31.87 -21.16
N LYS A 239 -60.58 30.95 -21.98
CA LYS A 239 -61.44 30.19 -22.90
C LYS A 239 -62.14 29.12 -22.07
N GLN A 240 -63.47 29.10 -22.13
CA GLN A 240 -64.32 28.13 -21.44
C GLN A 240 -63.92 26.70 -21.83
N GLY A 241 -63.63 25.84 -20.85
CA GLY A 241 -63.58 24.39 -21.08
C GLY A 241 -62.57 23.57 -20.29
N GLU A 242 -61.58 24.16 -19.62
CA GLU A 242 -60.56 23.38 -18.89
C GLU A 242 -60.54 23.75 -17.41
N GLU A 243 -61.09 22.86 -16.57
CA GLU A 243 -60.86 22.83 -15.12
C GLU A 243 -59.45 22.29 -14.83
N GLY A 244 -58.43 23.05 -15.23
CA GLY A 244 -57.01 22.74 -14.98
C GLY A 244 -56.36 23.88 -14.21
N SER A 245 -55.83 23.61 -13.03
CA SER A 245 -55.14 24.56 -12.15
C SER A 245 -54.10 25.44 -12.88
N ASN A 246 -54.09 26.75 -12.60
CA ASN A 246 -53.10 27.76 -13.06
C ASN A 246 -51.66 27.55 -12.50
N THR A 247 -51.24 26.31 -12.31
CA THR A 247 -50.00 25.95 -11.60
C THR A 247 -48.98 25.38 -12.57
N LEU A 248 -47.87 26.09 -12.76
CA LEU A 248 -46.72 25.60 -13.51
C LEU A 248 -45.79 24.85 -12.55
N LEU A 249 -45.47 23.60 -12.86
CA LEU A 249 -44.51 22.80 -12.13
C LEU A 249 -43.12 22.93 -12.75
N VAL A 250 -42.16 23.37 -11.95
CA VAL A 250 -40.76 23.56 -12.35
C VAL A 250 -39.83 22.85 -11.38
N HIS A 251 -38.64 22.48 -11.86
CA HIS A 251 -37.57 22.03 -10.98
C HIS A 251 -36.93 23.24 -10.27
N ALA A 252 -37.25 23.43 -8.99
CA ALA A 252 -36.71 24.55 -8.21
C ALA A 252 -35.17 24.49 -8.14
N ARG A 253 -34.53 25.65 -8.31
CA ARG A 253 -33.07 25.84 -8.20
C ARG A 253 -32.78 27.12 -7.46
N GLY A 254 -31.92 27.05 -6.46
CA GLY A 254 -31.46 28.20 -5.70
C GLY A 254 -30.47 27.80 -4.62
N ILE A 255 -29.82 28.80 -4.03
CA ILE A 255 -28.90 28.70 -2.91
C ILE A 255 -29.58 29.41 -1.74
N VAL A 256 -29.70 28.72 -0.60
CA VAL A 256 -30.32 29.29 0.59
C VAL A 256 -29.36 29.19 1.76
N LYS A 257 -28.64 30.29 2.04
CA LYS A 257 -27.73 30.36 3.17
C LYS A 257 -28.48 30.70 4.43
N ALA A 258 -28.29 29.89 5.45
CA ALA A 258 -28.84 30.12 6.78
C ALA A 258 -27.74 30.02 7.85
N ARG A 259 -27.95 30.80 8.91
CA ARG A 259 -27.22 30.71 10.15
C ARG A 259 -27.76 29.52 10.95
N VAL A 260 -26.90 28.55 11.22
CA VAL A 260 -27.21 27.32 11.95
C VAL A 260 -26.31 27.18 13.17
N TRP A 261 -26.79 26.49 14.21
CA TRP A 261 -26.04 26.23 15.44
C TRP A 261 -25.78 24.74 15.64
N TYR A 262 -24.52 24.40 15.84
CA TYR A 262 -24.09 23.06 16.25
C TYR A 262 -23.79 23.06 17.74
N GLN A 263 -24.57 22.29 18.50
CA GLN A 263 -24.39 22.16 19.94
C GLN A 263 -23.99 20.73 20.32
N LYS A 264 -22.93 20.61 21.13
CA LYS A 264 -22.55 19.36 21.79
C LYS A 264 -22.29 19.59 23.27
N VAL A 265 -22.61 18.57 24.06
CA VAL A 265 -22.44 18.56 25.51
C VAL A 265 -21.72 17.28 25.90
N VAL A 266 -20.68 17.41 26.71
CA VAL A 266 -19.87 16.31 27.21
C VAL A 266 -19.81 16.41 28.74
N LYS A 267 -19.84 15.25 29.40
CA LYS A 267 -19.75 15.14 30.87
C LYS A 267 -18.50 14.35 31.24
N VAL A 268 -17.56 15.01 31.93
CA VAL A 268 -16.28 14.41 32.36
C VAL A 268 -16.24 14.30 33.88
N PRO A 269 -16.10 13.09 34.47
CA PRO A 269 -16.02 12.93 35.91
C PRO A 269 -14.70 13.46 36.48
N LEU A 270 -14.73 14.08 37.67
CA LEU A 270 -13.52 14.57 38.37
C LEU A 270 -12.62 13.44 38.88
N VAL A 271 -13.19 12.26 39.11
CA VAL A 271 -12.47 11.06 39.51
C VAL A 271 -12.55 10.06 38.38
N LYS A 272 -11.39 9.72 37.81
CA LYS A 272 -11.29 8.72 36.75
C LYS A 272 -10.69 7.45 37.30
N THR A 273 -11.32 6.35 36.93
CA THR A 273 -10.87 5.02 37.31
C THR A 273 -9.92 4.53 36.22
N LYS A 274 -8.62 4.51 36.49
CA LYS A 274 -7.60 4.06 35.54
C LYS A 274 -7.11 2.68 35.92
N ARG A 275 -6.93 1.83 34.91
CA ARG A 275 -6.27 0.54 35.08
C ARG A 275 -4.78 0.74 34.88
N THR A 276 -4.01 0.57 35.94
CA THR A 276 -2.54 0.68 35.91
C THR A 276 -1.92 -0.69 36.13
N PRO A 277 -0.90 -1.09 35.34
CA PRO A 277 -0.23 -2.37 35.55
C PRO A 277 0.56 -2.34 36.86
N THR A 278 0.41 -3.37 37.69
CA THR A 278 1.14 -3.48 38.98
C THR A 278 2.62 -3.85 38.78
N GLY A 279 3.00 -4.24 37.56
CA GLY A 279 4.32 -4.76 37.22
C GLY A 279 4.45 -6.28 37.41
N ASN A 280 3.50 -6.91 38.08
CA ASN A 280 3.44 -8.37 38.15
C ASN A 280 2.88 -8.93 36.84
N SER A 281 3.59 -9.90 36.26
CA SER A 281 3.09 -10.64 35.10
C SER A 281 3.35 -12.14 35.24
N LYS A 282 2.42 -12.93 34.70
CA LYS A 282 2.55 -14.39 34.62
C LYS A 282 2.41 -14.83 33.16
N LYS A 283 3.34 -15.67 32.70
CA LYS A 283 3.31 -16.23 31.34
C LYS A 283 2.64 -17.58 31.36
N SER A 284 1.75 -17.80 30.40
CA SER A 284 1.16 -19.10 30.11
C SER A 284 1.41 -19.51 28.67
N VAL A 285 1.55 -20.81 28.47
CA VAL A 285 1.66 -21.43 27.15
C VAL A 285 0.32 -22.06 26.81
N ILE A 286 -0.32 -21.54 25.76
CA ILE A 286 -1.57 -22.07 25.25
C ILE A 286 -1.26 -22.85 23.98
N VAL A 287 -1.50 -24.15 24.02
CA VAL A 287 -1.39 -25.04 22.86
C VAL A 287 -2.80 -25.37 22.39
N GLN A 288 -3.13 -25.00 21.16
CA GLN A 288 -4.40 -25.34 20.53
C GLN A 288 -4.17 -26.43 19.50
N PHE A 289 -4.87 -27.55 19.63
CA PHE A 289 -4.89 -28.62 18.65
C PHE A 289 -6.32 -28.79 18.15
N GLN A 290 -6.58 -28.40 16.90
CA GLN A 290 -7.94 -28.31 16.33
C GLN A 290 -8.90 -27.52 17.25
N ASP A 291 -9.89 -28.19 17.84
CA ASP A 291 -10.91 -27.63 18.72
C ASP A 291 -10.56 -27.75 20.21
N HIS A 292 -9.48 -28.45 20.55
CA HIS A 292 -9.03 -28.58 21.93
C HIS A 292 -7.99 -27.51 22.28
N ILE A 293 -8.24 -26.78 23.37
CA ILE A 293 -7.35 -25.76 23.90
C ILE A 293 -6.72 -26.30 25.18
N PHE A 294 -5.42 -26.58 25.14
CA PHE A 294 -4.64 -26.99 26.30
C PHE A 294 -3.88 -25.77 26.84
N ASN A 295 -4.27 -25.32 28.03
CA ASN A 295 -3.56 -24.27 28.74
C ASN A 295 -2.49 -24.90 29.64
N LEU A 296 -1.24 -24.91 29.19
CA LEU A 296 -0.09 -25.35 29.99
C LEU A 296 0.39 -24.19 30.86
N GLN A 297 -0.18 -24.11 32.07
CA GLN A 297 0.24 -23.20 33.13
C GLN A 297 0.62 -23.97 34.40
N TRP A 298 1.69 -23.53 35.07
CA TRP A 298 2.00 -24.01 36.42
C TRP A 298 1.18 -23.21 37.44
N GLY A 299 0.14 -23.85 37.98
CA GLY A 299 -0.81 -23.27 38.93
C GLY A 299 -1.76 -22.23 38.32
N ASP A 300 -2.76 -21.82 39.10
CA ASP A 300 -3.77 -20.85 38.65
C ASP A 300 -3.21 -19.43 38.50
N ILE A 301 -3.95 -18.58 37.80
CA ILE A 301 -3.62 -17.15 37.65
C ILE A 301 -4.11 -16.46 38.94
N PRO A 302 -3.20 -15.93 39.79
CA PRO A 302 -3.57 -15.40 41.10
C PRO A 302 -4.18 -13.99 41.03
N TYR A 303 -4.36 -13.43 39.83
CA TYR A 303 -4.80 -12.06 39.61
C TYR A 303 -6.31 -11.99 39.40
N THR A 304 -6.99 -11.13 40.15
CA THR A 304 -8.44 -10.88 40.02
C THR A 304 -8.75 -9.98 38.82
N LEU A 305 -7.87 -9.02 38.53
CA LEU A 305 -7.98 -8.09 37.41
C LEU A 305 -6.66 -8.10 36.63
N TYR A 306 -6.72 -8.48 35.35
CA TYR A 306 -5.54 -8.62 34.51
C TYR A 306 -5.86 -8.34 33.04
N ASP A 307 -4.85 -7.89 32.30
CA ASP A 307 -4.90 -7.80 30.85
C ASP A 307 -4.05 -8.91 30.21
N LYS A 308 -4.50 -9.40 29.05
CA LYS A 308 -3.80 -10.46 28.29
C LYS A 308 -3.01 -9.85 27.15
N LYS A 309 -1.70 -10.05 27.15
CA LYS A 309 -0.81 -9.66 26.05
C LYS A 309 -0.27 -10.90 25.35
N LEU A 310 -0.55 -11.01 24.05
CA LEU A 310 0.00 -12.10 23.24
C LEU A 310 1.45 -11.76 22.86
N LEU A 311 2.41 -12.56 23.33
CA LEU A 311 3.83 -12.33 23.07
C LEU A 311 4.29 -13.00 21.78
N LYS A 312 3.88 -14.26 21.58
CA LYS A 312 4.28 -15.06 20.42
C LYS A 312 3.13 -15.91 19.95
N LYS A 313 2.96 -15.96 18.63
CA LYS A 313 2.05 -16.86 17.93
C LYS A 313 2.86 -17.64 16.89
N LEU A 314 2.77 -18.95 16.96
CA LEU A 314 3.41 -19.85 16.01
C LEU A 314 2.37 -20.89 15.56
N ASP A 315 2.05 -20.88 14.28
CA ASP A 315 1.23 -21.92 13.66
C ASP A 315 2.19 -23.04 13.23
N ILE A 316 2.25 -24.12 14.01
CA ILE A 316 3.22 -25.21 13.81
C ILE A 316 2.78 -26.13 12.67
N LEU A 317 1.48 -26.35 12.53
CA LEU A 317 0.90 -27.19 11.47
C LEU A 317 -0.28 -26.47 10.79
N PRO A 318 -0.40 -26.51 9.45
CA PRO A 318 -1.55 -25.97 8.75
C PRO A 318 -2.83 -26.74 9.15
N LYS A 319 -4.01 -26.08 9.03
CA LYS A 319 -5.30 -26.65 9.44
C LYS A 319 -5.59 -28.03 8.83
N LEU A 320 -5.12 -28.29 7.60
CA LEU A 320 -5.28 -29.57 6.91
C LEU A 320 -4.46 -30.72 7.53
N ALA A 321 -3.39 -30.41 8.28
CA ALA A 321 -2.46 -31.36 8.87
C ALA A 321 -2.54 -31.42 10.41
N GLY A 322 -3.72 -31.15 10.98
CA GLY A 322 -3.97 -31.22 12.42
C GLY A 322 -4.03 -29.87 13.15
N GLY A 323 -3.67 -28.75 12.50
CA GLY A 323 -3.97 -27.40 13.00
C GLY A 323 -3.42 -27.09 14.39
N LEU A 324 -2.15 -27.44 14.66
CA LEU A 324 -1.48 -27.16 15.93
C LEU A 324 -1.00 -25.71 15.97
N LYS A 325 -1.52 -24.94 16.93
CA LYS A 325 -1.11 -23.57 17.21
C LYS A 325 -0.47 -23.47 18.59
N TYR A 326 0.57 -22.67 18.66
CA TYR A 326 1.32 -22.40 19.86
C TYR A 326 1.29 -20.90 20.15
N ASN A 327 0.71 -20.53 21.29
CA ASN A 327 0.63 -19.15 21.73
C ASN A 327 1.27 -18.99 23.10
N VAL A 328 2.10 -17.97 23.25
CA VAL A 328 2.60 -17.52 24.56
C VAL A 328 1.81 -16.27 24.94
N VAL A 329 1.04 -16.36 26.02
CA VAL A 329 0.23 -15.27 26.55
C VAL A 329 0.81 -14.82 27.89
N GLU A 330 0.97 -13.52 28.05
CA GLU A 330 1.35 -12.90 29.31
C GLU A 330 0.12 -12.25 29.93
N TYR A 331 -0.14 -12.58 31.18
CA TYR A 331 -1.20 -12.04 32.01
C TYR A 331 -0.56 -10.98 32.90
N ILE A 332 -0.87 -9.72 32.66
CA ILE A 332 -0.34 -8.59 33.41
C ILE A 332 -1.39 -8.21 34.45
N GLU A 333 -1.02 -8.26 35.73
CA GLU A 333 -1.91 -7.84 36.80
C GLU A 333 -2.14 -6.33 36.73
N MET A 334 -3.41 -5.96 36.88
CA MET A 334 -3.87 -4.59 36.79
C MET A 334 -4.49 -4.21 38.11
N GLU A 335 -4.17 -3.02 38.60
CA GLU A 335 -4.84 -2.43 39.74
C GLU A 335 -5.67 -1.24 39.27
N VAL A 336 -6.79 -1.05 39.95
CA VAL A 336 -7.70 0.05 39.70
C VAL A 336 -7.28 1.22 40.58
N THR A 337 -6.62 2.20 39.99
CA THR A 337 -6.25 3.44 40.67
C THR A 337 -7.28 4.52 40.35
N LYS A 338 -7.74 5.22 41.39
CA LYS A 338 -8.60 6.38 41.24
C LYS A 338 -7.72 7.62 41.16
N GLU A 339 -7.71 8.25 39.99
CA GLU A 339 -6.97 9.47 39.72
C GLU A 339 -7.94 10.66 39.80
N PHE A 340 -7.60 11.66 40.62
CA PHE A 340 -8.37 12.89 40.72
C PHE A 340 -7.81 13.88 39.70
N LEU A 341 -8.59 14.17 38.66
CA LEU A 341 -8.24 15.08 37.57
C LEU A 341 -8.31 16.55 38.01
N GLY A 342 -9.07 16.85 39.06
CA GLY A 342 -9.40 18.24 39.41
C GLY A 342 -10.25 18.92 38.33
N ILE A 343 -10.70 20.13 38.63
CA ILE A 343 -11.65 20.87 37.77
C ILE A 343 -10.97 21.30 36.47
N GLU A 344 -9.71 21.74 36.53
CA GLU A 344 -8.97 22.24 35.37
C GLU A 344 -8.68 21.15 34.33
N GLU A 345 -8.18 19.97 34.75
CA GLU A 345 -7.90 18.90 33.80
C GLU A 345 -9.19 18.27 33.25
N ALA A 346 -10.23 18.13 34.07
CA ALA A 346 -11.53 17.67 33.61
C ALA A 346 -12.14 18.64 32.57
N SER A 347 -11.94 19.95 32.74
CA SER A 347 -12.37 20.96 31.77
C SER A 347 -11.58 20.87 30.46
N ARG A 348 -10.26 20.64 30.55
CA ARG A 348 -9.39 20.44 29.37
C ARG A 348 -9.73 19.16 28.61
N GLU A 349 -10.04 18.07 29.31
CA GLU A 349 -10.49 16.82 28.69
C GLU A 349 -11.85 17.01 28.00
N ALA A 350 -12.78 17.71 28.64
CA ALA A 350 -14.07 18.06 28.04
C ALA A 350 -13.89 18.92 26.78
N GLU A 351 -12.98 19.91 26.82
CA GLU A 351 -12.65 20.74 25.66
C GLU A 351 -12.10 19.91 24.49
N ALA A 352 -11.15 19.01 24.78
CA ALA A 352 -10.55 18.14 23.78
C ALA A 352 -11.58 17.21 23.13
N GLU A 353 -12.50 16.65 23.91
CA GLU A 353 -13.58 15.79 23.40
C GLU A 353 -14.58 16.57 22.53
N LEU A 354 -14.95 17.79 22.95
CA LEU A 354 -15.83 18.67 22.17
C LEU A 354 -15.18 19.08 20.84
N LEU A 355 -13.87 19.39 20.85
CA LEU A 355 -13.10 19.69 19.64
C LEU A 355 -12.98 18.49 18.70
N LEU A 356 -12.92 17.26 19.22
CA LEU A 356 -12.93 16.06 18.38
C LEU A 356 -14.29 15.85 17.73
N GLN A 357 -15.38 16.01 18.48
CA GLN A 357 -16.74 15.79 17.97
C GLN A 357 -17.18 16.86 16.97
N LEU A 358 -16.73 18.10 17.14
CA LEU A 358 -17.07 19.23 16.26
C LEU A 358 -15.89 19.71 15.41
N GLY A 359 -14.81 18.93 15.33
CA GLY A 359 -13.56 19.33 14.66
C GLY A 359 -13.73 19.58 13.17
N ASP A 360 -14.61 18.83 12.52
CA ASP A 360 -14.92 18.98 11.09
C ASP A 360 -15.68 20.29 10.82
N VAL A 361 -16.61 20.64 11.71
CA VAL A 361 -17.40 21.89 11.62
C VAL A 361 -16.59 23.11 12.07
N SER A 362 -15.71 22.94 13.07
CA SER A 362 -14.89 24.01 13.62
C SER A 362 -13.76 24.47 12.69
N LYS A 363 -13.46 23.73 11.63
CA LYS A 363 -12.44 24.06 10.61
C LYS A 363 -13.03 24.66 9.35
N ASP A 364 -14.35 24.79 9.26
CA ASP A 364 -14.99 25.44 8.11
C ASP A 364 -14.68 26.94 8.14
N ASP A 365 -14.27 27.51 7.01
CA ASP A 365 -13.99 28.94 6.87
C ASP A 365 -15.25 29.81 7.08
N LYS A 366 -16.43 29.19 7.19
CA LYS A 366 -17.74 29.83 7.38
C LYS A 366 -18.20 29.89 8.85
N VAL A 367 -17.33 29.58 9.81
CA VAL A 367 -17.64 29.72 11.24
C VAL A 367 -17.71 31.20 11.62
N THR A 368 -18.87 31.66 12.10
CA THR A 368 -19.09 33.04 12.52
C THR A 368 -18.80 33.25 14.00
N GLN A 369 -19.18 32.29 14.83
CA GLN A 369 -18.98 32.38 16.28
C GLN A 369 -18.75 31.00 16.90
N LYS A 370 -17.87 30.95 17.91
CA LYS A 370 -17.62 29.76 18.71
C LYS A 370 -17.65 30.13 20.18
N LYS A 371 -18.47 29.42 20.96
CA LYS A 371 -18.59 29.59 22.41
C LYS A 371 -18.46 28.25 23.10
N ILE A 372 -17.60 28.18 24.11
CA ILE A 372 -17.42 27.01 24.97
C ILE A 372 -17.68 27.45 26.41
N GLU A 373 -18.51 26.72 27.12
CA GLU A 373 -18.81 26.94 28.53
C GLU A 373 -18.59 25.66 29.33
N PHE A 374 -18.10 25.83 30.56
CA PHE A 374 -17.90 24.73 31.49
C PHE A 374 -18.68 25.02 32.78
N MET A 375 -19.44 24.03 33.23
CA MET A 375 -20.20 24.10 34.48
C MET A 375 -19.94 22.85 35.32
N LEU A 376 -19.97 22.97 36.64
CA LEU A 376 -19.97 21.82 37.53
C LEU A 376 -21.36 21.16 37.52
N ASP A 377 -21.37 19.84 37.53
CA ASP A 377 -22.58 19.05 37.69
C ASP A 377 -23.22 19.30 39.07
N SER A 378 -24.51 19.01 39.22
CA SER A 378 -25.28 19.32 40.44
C SER A 378 -24.71 18.65 41.70
N ASP A 379 -24.05 17.50 41.53
CA ASP A 379 -23.41 16.74 42.59
C ASP A 379 -21.91 17.08 42.78
N GLU A 380 -21.38 18.08 42.06
CA GLU A 380 -19.96 18.49 42.02
C GLU A 380 -18.96 17.36 41.70
N LYS A 381 -19.44 16.25 41.11
CA LYS A 381 -18.61 15.08 40.79
C LYS A 381 -18.09 15.05 39.35
N ALA A 382 -18.56 15.97 38.50
CA ALA A 382 -18.22 16.03 37.09
C ALA A 382 -18.26 17.46 36.57
N VAL A 383 -17.50 17.73 35.51
CA VAL A 383 -17.58 18.95 34.71
C VAL A 383 -18.42 18.66 33.48
N ILE A 384 -19.39 19.53 33.21
CA ILE A 384 -20.21 19.55 31.99
C ILE A 384 -19.65 20.63 31.09
N GLY A 385 -19.05 20.22 29.97
CA GLY A 385 -18.64 21.13 28.91
C GLY A 385 -19.72 21.22 27.84
N SER A 386 -20.10 22.44 27.45
CA SER A 386 -20.96 22.70 26.31
C SER A 386 -20.22 23.52 25.26
N MET A 387 -20.36 23.16 24.00
CA MET A 387 -19.81 23.92 22.88
C MET A 387 -20.91 24.21 21.87
N ILE A 388 -21.01 25.48 21.50
CA ILE A 388 -21.93 25.99 20.48
C ILE A 388 -21.08 26.64 19.39
N ILE A 389 -21.25 26.17 18.15
CA ILE A 389 -20.66 26.77 16.96
C ILE A 389 -21.78 27.31 16.08
N GLU A 390 -21.66 28.57 15.69
CA GLU A 390 -22.51 29.22 14.71
C GLU A 390 -21.82 29.23 13.34
N VAL A 391 -22.51 28.71 12.32
CA VAL A 391 -22.01 28.60 10.95
C VAL A 391 -23.04 29.16 9.97
N VAL A 392 -22.59 29.86 8.93
CA VAL A 392 -23.44 30.24 7.80
C VAL A 392 -23.20 29.25 6.65
N GLU A 393 -24.18 28.38 6.40
CA GLU A 393 -24.07 27.34 5.36
C GLU A 393 -25.32 27.28 4.48
N ASP A 394 -25.21 26.64 3.31
CA ASP A 394 -26.36 26.38 2.45
C ASP A 394 -27.17 25.22 3.03
N ILE A 395 -28.44 25.48 3.35
CA ILE A 395 -29.34 24.49 3.94
C ILE A 395 -30.32 23.89 2.91
N GLY A 396 -30.23 24.28 1.64
CA GLY A 396 -31.14 23.80 0.59
C GLY A 396 -30.96 22.33 0.24
N GLN A 397 -32.04 21.55 0.36
CA GLN A 397 -32.10 20.15 -0.07
C GLN A 397 -33.28 19.94 -1.02
N LYS A 398 -33.07 19.22 -2.13
CA LYS A 398 -34.13 18.95 -3.10
C LYS A 398 -35.13 17.90 -2.57
N ARG A 399 -36.42 18.15 -2.76
CA ARG A 399 -37.51 17.21 -2.49
C ARG A 399 -38.44 17.15 -3.70
N GLU A 400 -38.64 15.96 -4.27
CA GLU A 400 -39.57 15.77 -5.37
C GLU A 400 -41.00 16.15 -4.99
N ILE A 401 -41.70 16.78 -5.93
CA ILE A 401 -43.11 17.11 -5.81
C ILE A 401 -43.89 15.89 -6.29
N VAL A 402 -44.46 15.12 -5.35
CA VAL A 402 -45.37 13.99 -5.65
C VAL A 402 -46.78 14.49 -5.94
#